data_AF-A0A2H0CPV8-F1
#
_entry.id   AF-A0A2H0CPV8-F1
#
_cell.length_a   1.000
_cell.length_b   1.000
_cell.length_c   1.000
_cell.angle_alpha   90.00
_cell.angle_beta   90.00
_cell.angle_gamma   90.00
#
_symmetry.space_group_name_H-M   'P 1'
#
loop_
_entity.id
_entity.type
_entity.pdbx_description
1 polymer ?
#
loop_
_entity_poly.entity_id
_entity_poly.type
_entity_poly.pdbx_seq_one_letter_code
_entity_poly.pdbx_strand_id
1 'polypeptide(L)'
;MLVFKNNIYDTSQPGKLIPCPDSDYNSRFDPRHFVESALSQEEEVLSFIERQSQIYWKEDFIQFYPHVGRINSLQALKNILKILQSGLNDGSCWQHMNSYHFCFIYDVLARFSFNYNHDNLQERFSNLPELKGKPVYLANFISNYFFNKSFLVDPDHFNSLLRKDKDRLGYDCPHLFGVINGLSPTREEIALKESQDYPYTIFV
;
A
#
# COMPACT_ATOMS: atom_id res chain seq x y z
N MET A 1 -11.96 8.46 -2.46
CA MET A 1 -11.71 7.22 -3.19
C MET A 1 -10.26 7.26 -3.61
N LEU A 2 -9.45 6.29 -3.22
CA LEU A 2 -8.02 6.29 -3.50
C LEU A 2 -7.74 5.90 -4.95
N VAL A 3 -6.86 6.66 -5.61
CA VAL A 3 -6.45 6.37 -6.99
C VAL A 3 -5.32 5.34 -7.00
N PHE A 4 -5.60 4.18 -7.58
CA PHE A 4 -4.63 3.14 -7.92
C PHE A 4 -4.39 3.11 -9.43
N LYS A 5 -3.49 2.26 -9.92
CA LYS A 5 -3.24 2.08 -11.36
C LYS A 5 -4.48 1.55 -12.10
N ASN A 6 -5.14 0.57 -11.51
CA ASN A 6 -6.44 0.05 -11.94
C ASN A 6 -7.48 0.37 -10.86
N ASN A 7 -8.74 0.55 -11.26
CA ASN A 7 -9.80 0.90 -10.33
C ASN A 7 -10.09 -0.26 -9.37
N ILE A 8 -9.80 -0.07 -8.07
CA ILE A 8 -10.13 -1.07 -7.04
C ILE A 8 -11.61 -1.06 -6.66
N TYR A 9 -12.36 -0.01 -7.02
CA TYR A 9 -13.77 0.17 -6.68
C TYR A 9 -14.72 -0.41 -7.74
N ASP A 10 -14.21 -0.74 -8.93
CA ASP A 10 -15.00 -1.27 -10.03
C ASP A 10 -14.38 -2.58 -10.56
N THR A 11 -15.03 -3.69 -10.22
CA THR A 11 -14.65 -5.04 -10.67
C THR A 11 -15.38 -5.46 -11.94
N SER A 12 -16.26 -4.61 -12.50
CA SER A 12 -17.03 -4.91 -13.72
C SER A 12 -16.23 -4.66 -15.00
N GLN A 13 -15.30 -3.70 -14.96
CA GLN A 13 -14.32 -3.45 -16.01
C GLN A 13 -12.91 -3.54 -15.43
N PRO A 14 -12.47 -4.75 -15.05
CA PRO A 14 -11.08 -4.92 -14.68
C PRO A 14 -10.26 -4.50 -15.89
N GLY A 15 -9.34 -3.55 -15.73
CA GLY A 15 -8.43 -3.15 -16.79
C GLY A 15 -7.62 -4.36 -17.31
N LYS A 16 -6.54 -4.12 -18.06
CA LYS A 16 -5.65 -5.23 -18.45
C LYS A 16 -4.97 -5.83 -17.20
N LEU A 17 -5.61 -6.82 -16.58
CA LEU A 17 -5.11 -7.55 -15.44
C LEU A 17 -4.15 -8.64 -15.90
N ILE A 18 -3.06 -8.80 -15.16
CA ILE A 18 -2.17 -9.94 -15.31
C ILE A 18 -2.92 -11.21 -14.85
N PRO A 19 -2.86 -12.31 -15.62
CA PRO A 19 -3.49 -13.56 -15.23
C PRO A 19 -2.88 -14.11 -13.93
N CYS A 20 -3.75 -14.54 -13.02
CA CYS A 20 -3.38 -15.33 -11.86
C CYS A 20 -3.20 -16.81 -12.27
N PRO A 21 -2.36 -17.62 -11.60
CA PRO A 21 -2.27 -19.06 -11.88
C PRO A 21 -3.61 -19.80 -11.71
N ASP A 22 -4.52 -19.25 -10.92
CA ASP A 22 -5.83 -19.80 -10.65
C ASP A 22 -6.91 -19.14 -11.52
N SER A 23 -7.58 -19.96 -12.34
CA SER A 23 -8.51 -19.53 -13.40
C SER A 23 -9.71 -18.72 -12.92
N ASP A 24 -10.16 -18.89 -11.67
CA ASP A 24 -11.30 -18.14 -11.14
C ASP A 24 -10.90 -17.05 -10.13
N TYR A 25 -9.61 -16.92 -9.82
CA TYR A 25 -9.14 -16.00 -8.79
C TYR A 25 -9.51 -14.55 -9.09
N ASN A 26 -9.21 -14.09 -10.30
CA ASN A 26 -9.50 -12.72 -10.71
C ASN A 26 -11.01 -12.40 -10.71
N SER A 27 -11.88 -13.42 -10.85
CA SER A 27 -13.32 -13.24 -10.78
C SER A 27 -13.87 -13.14 -9.35
N ARG A 28 -13.10 -13.62 -8.37
CA ARG A 28 -13.49 -13.69 -6.96
C ARG A 28 -12.83 -12.61 -6.12
N PHE A 29 -11.58 -12.28 -6.44
CA PHE A 29 -10.76 -11.41 -5.64
C PHE A 29 -11.27 -9.97 -5.68
N ASP A 30 -11.65 -9.45 -4.52
CA ASP A 30 -12.04 -8.05 -4.36
C ASP A 30 -10.81 -7.23 -3.91
N PRO A 31 -10.23 -6.41 -4.81
CA PRO A 31 -9.03 -5.64 -4.49
C PRO A 31 -9.27 -4.55 -3.46
N ARG A 32 -10.49 -3.99 -3.36
CA ARG A 32 -10.83 -2.99 -2.35
C ARG A 32 -10.97 -3.64 -1.00
N HIS A 33 -11.72 -4.73 -0.91
CA HIS A 33 -11.87 -5.47 0.35
C HIS A 33 -10.51 -5.95 0.88
N PHE A 34 -9.61 -6.38 0.00
CA PHE A 34 -8.25 -6.72 0.39
C PHE A 34 -7.48 -5.57 1.05
N VAL A 35 -7.54 -4.36 0.48
CA VAL A 35 -6.89 -3.17 1.06
C VAL A 35 -7.58 -2.75 2.36
N GLU A 36 -8.91 -2.79 2.40
CA GLU A 36 -9.71 -2.44 3.58
C GLU A 36 -9.41 -3.37 4.76
N SER A 37 -9.49 -4.69 4.54
CA SER A 37 -9.20 -5.70 5.56
C SER A 37 -7.77 -5.56 6.09
N ALA A 38 -6.80 -5.33 5.21
CA ALA A 38 -5.42 -5.11 5.64
C ALA A 38 -5.26 -3.84 6.49
N LEU A 39 -5.78 -2.69 6.05
CA LEU A 39 -5.69 -1.44 6.80
C LEU A 39 -6.43 -1.50 8.14
N SER A 40 -7.55 -2.22 8.23
CA SER A 40 -8.34 -2.35 9.46
C SER A 40 -7.55 -3.04 10.59
N GLN A 41 -6.68 -4.00 10.27
CA GLN A 41 -5.85 -4.70 11.25
C GLN A 41 -4.65 -3.88 11.75
N GLU A 42 -4.26 -2.82 11.02
CA GLU A 42 -3.07 -2.02 11.36
C GLU A 42 -3.22 -1.21 12.64
N GLU A 43 -4.46 -0.87 13.03
CA GLU A 43 -4.70 -0.16 14.28
C GLU A 43 -4.21 -0.95 15.49
N GLU A 44 -4.44 -2.28 15.49
CA GLU A 44 -3.97 -3.17 16.56
C GLU A 44 -2.45 -3.29 16.56
N VAL A 45 -1.82 -3.40 15.39
CA VAL A 45 -0.35 -3.52 15.29
C VAL A 45 0.35 -2.24 15.73
N LEU A 46 -0.13 -1.07 15.29
CA LEU A 46 0.41 0.21 15.76
C LEU A 46 0.16 0.43 17.26
N SER A 47 -1.00 -0.02 17.78
CA SER A 47 -1.29 0.01 19.21
C SER A 47 -0.39 -0.93 20.01
N PHE A 48 -0.02 -2.08 19.45
CA PHE A 48 0.93 -3.01 20.04
C PHE A 48 2.31 -2.36 20.17
N ILE A 49 2.83 -1.73 19.10
CA ILE A 49 4.12 -1.03 19.12
C ILE A 49 4.09 0.12 20.13
N GLU A 50 3.01 0.90 20.18
CA GLU A 50 2.86 2.02 21.12
C GLU A 50 2.99 1.59 22.59
N ARG A 51 2.57 0.37 22.93
CA ARG A 51 2.67 -0.19 24.28
C ARG A 51 4.06 -0.74 24.61
N GLN A 52 4.91 -0.97 23.60
CA GLN A 52 6.29 -1.42 23.82
C GLN A 52 7.16 -0.28 24.34
N SER A 53 8.28 -0.64 24.96
CA SER A 53 9.29 0.34 25.38
C SER A 53 9.84 1.07 24.17
N GLN A 54 9.94 2.40 24.25
CA GLN A 54 10.42 3.26 23.16
C GLN A 54 11.84 2.91 22.69
N ILE A 55 12.64 2.25 23.53
CA ILE A 55 13.98 1.80 23.17
C ILE A 55 14.00 0.73 22.07
N TYR A 56 12.89 0.01 21.86
CA TYR A 56 12.75 -1.05 20.85
C TYR A 56 11.95 -0.61 19.63
N TRP A 57 11.40 0.61 19.64
CA TRP A 57 10.49 1.05 18.58
C TRP A 57 11.13 1.02 17.20
N LYS A 58 12.43 1.35 17.11
CA LYS A 58 13.12 1.34 15.82
C LYS A 58 13.18 -0.06 15.23
N GLU A 59 13.55 -1.04 16.04
CA GLU A 59 13.61 -2.45 15.66
C GLU A 59 12.22 -2.98 15.33
N ASP A 60 11.23 -2.67 16.18
CA ASP A 60 9.83 -3.04 15.96
C ASP A 60 9.31 -2.47 14.64
N PHE A 61 9.56 -1.19 14.35
CA PHE A 61 9.15 -0.57 13.09
C PHE A 61 9.77 -1.26 11.89
N ILE A 62 11.07 -1.58 11.92
CA ILE A 62 11.73 -2.26 10.80
C ILE A 62 11.22 -3.71 10.65
N GLN A 63 10.88 -4.37 11.75
CA GLN A 63 10.35 -5.73 11.72
C GLN A 63 8.93 -5.78 11.15
N PHE A 64 8.03 -4.89 11.60
CA PHE A 64 6.65 -4.85 11.12
C PHE A 64 6.52 -4.15 9.77
N TYR A 65 7.42 -3.21 9.47
CA TYR A 65 7.39 -2.33 8.29
C TYR A 65 8.79 -2.15 7.68
N PRO A 66 9.31 -3.13 6.92
CA PRO A 66 10.70 -3.14 6.44
C PRO A 66 11.11 -1.91 5.62
N HIS A 67 10.16 -1.23 4.98
CA HIS A 67 10.42 -0.06 4.14
C HIS A 67 9.95 1.23 4.82
N VAL A 68 8.66 1.32 5.17
CA VAL A 68 8.10 2.55 5.75
C VAL A 68 8.52 2.75 7.20
N GLY A 69 8.93 1.68 7.90
CA GLY A 69 9.44 1.74 9.28
C GLY A 69 10.72 2.55 9.43
N ARG A 70 11.46 2.81 8.33
CA ARG A 70 12.63 3.70 8.31
C ARG A 70 12.30 5.14 8.73
N ILE A 71 11.04 5.57 8.54
CA ILE A 71 10.52 6.86 9.03
C ILE A 71 10.70 7.01 10.54
N ASN A 72 10.67 5.88 11.26
CA ASN A 72 10.88 5.81 12.71
C ASN A 72 10.00 6.79 13.51
N SER A 73 8.73 6.94 13.09
CA SER A 73 7.77 7.84 13.73
C SER A 73 6.40 7.19 13.79
N LEU A 74 6.01 6.73 15.00
CA LEU A 74 4.69 6.15 15.25
C LEU A 74 3.57 7.09 14.79
N GLN A 75 3.72 8.38 15.09
CA GLN A 75 2.74 9.39 14.75
C GLN A 75 2.58 9.55 13.24
N ALA A 76 3.67 9.48 12.47
CA ALA A 76 3.60 9.53 11.02
C ALA A 76 2.85 8.32 10.45
N LEU A 77 3.16 7.11 10.93
CA LEU A 77 2.48 5.88 10.50
C LEU A 77 0.98 5.92 10.84
N LYS A 78 0.63 6.34 12.06
CA LYS A 78 -0.78 6.52 12.49
C LYS A 78 -1.52 7.55 11.63
N ASN A 79 -0.86 8.64 11.25
CA ASN A 79 -1.46 9.66 10.39
C ASN A 79 -1.69 9.13 8.97
N ILE A 80 -0.70 8.44 8.40
CA ILE A 80 -0.83 7.80 7.09
C ILE A 80 -1.98 6.79 7.10
N LEU A 81 -2.06 5.91 8.11
CA LEU A 81 -3.15 4.95 8.26
C LEU A 81 -4.53 5.63 8.23
N LYS A 82 -4.73 6.66 9.07
CA LYS A 82 -5.99 7.42 9.13
C LYS A 82 -6.35 8.06 7.80
N ILE A 83 -5.37 8.66 7.13
CA ILE A 83 -5.56 9.29 5.81
C ILE A 83 -6.00 8.24 4.78
N LEU A 84 -5.38 7.07 4.78
CA LEU A 84 -5.72 5.99 3.85
C LEU A 84 -7.08 5.37 4.14
N GLN A 85 -7.42 5.09 5.40
CA GLN A 85 -8.74 4.59 5.78
C GLN A 85 -9.84 5.61 5.41
N SER A 86 -9.62 6.90 5.67
CA SER A 86 -10.56 7.96 5.30
C SER A 86 -10.70 8.06 3.78
N GLY A 87 -9.60 8.13 3.04
CA GLY A 87 -9.63 8.25 1.58
C GLY A 87 -10.18 7.01 0.87
N LEU A 88 -9.99 5.82 1.45
CA LEU A 88 -10.55 4.57 0.94
C LEU A 88 -12.08 4.59 0.98
N ASN A 89 -12.66 5.20 2.02
CA ASN A 89 -14.10 5.26 2.30
C ASN A 89 -14.79 6.54 1.80
N ASP A 90 -14.03 7.54 1.38
CA ASP A 90 -14.59 8.78 0.84
C ASP A 90 -15.17 8.56 -0.56
N GLY A 91 -16.49 8.39 -0.70
CA GLY A 91 -17.15 8.25 -2.00
C GLY A 91 -17.32 9.55 -2.79
N SER A 92 -16.92 10.71 -2.25
CA SER A 92 -17.25 12.01 -2.83
C SER A 92 -16.25 12.49 -3.90
N CYS A 93 -14.99 12.08 -3.80
CA CYS A 93 -13.93 12.51 -4.71
C CYS A 93 -12.85 11.43 -4.92
N TRP A 94 -12.11 11.56 -6.02
CA TRP A 94 -10.92 10.76 -6.30
C TRP A 94 -9.68 11.44 -5.70
N GLN A 95 -8.79 10.68 -5.10
CA GLN A 95 -7.66 11.20 -4.32
C GLN A 95 -6.36 10.47 -4.66
N HIS A 96 -5.37 11.23 -5.14
CA HIS A 96 -4.05 10.73 -5.48
C HIS A 96 -3.19 10.51 -4.25
N MET A 97 -2.59 9.33 -4.22
CA MET A 97 -1.58 8.92 -3.25
C MET A 97 -0.16 9.23 -3.77
N ASN A 98 0.82 9.29 -2.86
CA ASN A 98 2.23 9.46 -3.20
C ASN A 98 3.08 8.32 -2.65
N SER A 99 4.41 8.44 -2.72
CA SER A 99 5.32 7.38 -2.30
C SER A 99 5.19 6.99 -0.83
N TYR A 100 4.85 7.89 0.11
CA TYR A 100 4.65 7.53 1.52
C TYR A 100 3.45 6.59 1.68
N HIS A 101 2.34 6.92 1.03
CA HIS A 101 1.12 6.12 1.03
C HIS A 101 1.34 4.74 0.42
N PHE A 102 1.94 4.67 -0.77
CA PHE A 102 2.20 3.40 -1.44
C PHE A 102 3.22 2.54 -0.68
N CYS A 103 4.26 3.15 -0.08
CA CYS A 103 5.22 2.42 0.75
C CYS A 103 4.56 1.83 2.00
N PHE A 104 3.70 2.61 2.67
CA PHE A 104 2.92 2.12 3.80
C PHE A 104 2.00 0.97 3.40
N ILE A 105 1.17 1.16 2.36
CA ILE A 105 0.28 0.10 1.86
C ILE A 105 1.08 -1.14 1.48
N TYR A 106 2.25 -1.00 0.85
CA TYR A 106 3.08 -2.15 0.46
C TYR A 106 3.45 -3.02 1.66
N ASP A 107 4.00 -2.43 2.73
CA ASP A 107 4.41 -3.18 3.92
C ASP A 107 3.20 -3.83 4.62
N VAL A 108 2.10 -3.10 4.73
CA VAL A 108 0.83 -3.59 5.30
C VAL A 108 0.31 -4.79 4.52
N LEU A 109 0.18 -4.67 3.20
CA LEU A 109 -0.31 -5.75 2.35
C LEU A 109 0.64 -6.94 2.33
N ALA A 110 1.96 -6.70 2.42
CA ALA A 110 2.94 -7.77 2.49
C ALA A 110 2.76 -8.61 3.74
N ARG A 111 2.67 -7.97 4.91
CA ARG A 111 2.46 -8.64 6.19
C ARG A 111 1.09 -9.32 6.25
N PHE A 112 0.03 -8.63 5.85
CA PHE A 112 -1.32 -9.18 5.82
C PHE A 112 -1.42 -10.41 4.92
N SER A 113 -0.86 -10.34 3.70
CA SER A 113 -0.86 -11.49 2.77
C SER A 113 -0.07 -12.67 3.33
N PHE A 114 1.07 -12.39 3.99
CA PHE A 114 1.87 -13.43 4.62
C PHE A 114 1.06 -14.12 5.72
N ASN A 115 0.47 -13.37 6.64
CA ASN A 115 -0.35 -13.91 7.73
C ASN A 115 -1.54 -14.70 7.18
N TYR A 116 -2.36 -14.08 6.31
CA TYR A 116 -3.52 -14.73 5.69
C TYR A 116 -3.17 -16.07 5.02
N ASN A 117 -2.03 -16.13 4.32
CA ASN A 117 -1.59 -17.34 3.63
C ASN A 117 -1.06 -18.44 4.55
N HIS A 118 -0.81 -18.13 5.83
CA HIS A 118 -0.42 -19.10 6.88
C HIS A 118 -1.53 -19.32 7.93
N ASP A 119 -2.55 -18.48 7.94
CA ASP A 119 -3.73 -18.62 8.78
C ASP A 119 -4.53 -19.89 8.45
N ASN A 120 -5.31 -20.33 9.43
CA ASN A 120 -6.24 -21.44 9.28
C ASN A 120 -7.46 -21.03 8.40
N LEU A 121 -8.24 -22.01 7.96
CA LEU A 121 -9.37 -21.74 7.06
C LEU A 121 -10.40 -20.78 7.68
N GLN A 122 -10.70 -20.90 8.97
CA GLN A 122 -11.69 -20.04 9.63
C GLN A 122 -11.26 -18.57 9.59
N GLU A 123 -10.00 -18.27 9.89
CA GLU A 123 -9.45 -16.92 9.81
C GLU A 123 -9.43 -16.39 8.37
N ARG A 124 -9.07 -17.22 7.40
CA ARG A 124 -9.14 -16.84 5.97
C ARG A 124 -10.56 -16.48 5.52
N PHE A 125 -11.56 -17.25 5.95
CA PHE A 125 -12.96 -16.97 5.64
C PHE A 125 -13.45 -15.69 6.33
N SER A 126 -12.97 -15.39 7.55
CA SER A 126 -13.30 -14.15 8.24
C SER A 126 -12.71 -12.92 7.54
N ASN A 127 -11.49 -13.02 7.02
CA ASN A 127 -10.76 -11.88 6.44
C ASN A 127 -11.08 -11.61 4.96
N LEU A 128 -11.17 -12.66 4.13
CA LEU A 128 -11.45 -12.57 2.68
C LEU A 128 -12.36 -13.73 2.25
N PRO A 129 -13.66 -13.71 2.60
CA PRO A 129 -14.59 -14.79 2.31
C PRO A 129 -14.75 -15.06 0.80
N GLU A 130 -14.61 -14.05 -0.03
CA GLU A 130 -14.72 -14.12 -1.49
C GLU A 130 -13.66 -15.07 -2.10
N LEU A 131 -12.49 -15.18 -1.48
CA LEU A 131 -11.43 -16.11 -1.89
C LEU A 131 -11.72 -17.57 -1.52
N LYS A 132 -12.71 -17.84 -0.66
CA LYS A 132 -13.08 -19.19 -0.19
C LYS A 132 -11.89 -20.00 0.34
N GLY A 133 -11.01 -19.35 1.09
CA GLY A 133 -9.80 -19.95 1.69
C GLY A 133 -8.60 -20.08 0.75
N LYS A 134 -8.72 -19.69 -0.52
CA LYS A 134 -7.60 -19.65 -1.48
C LYS A 134 -6.58 -18.59 -1.07
N PRO A 135 -5.29 -18.79 -1.39
CA PRO A 135 -4.24 -17.84 -1.01
C PRO A 135 -4.38 -16.49 -1.73
N VAL A 136 -3.85 -15.45 -1.10
CA VAL A 136 -3.64 -14.13 -1.73
C VAL A 136 -2.34 -14.14 -2.52
N TYR A 137 -2.40 -13.67 -3.77
CA TYR A 137 -1.23 -13.49 -4.63
C TYR A 137 -0.80 -12.01 -4.64
N LEU A 138 -0.06 -11.59 -3.61
CA LEU A 138 0.40 -10.20 -3.46
C LEU A 138 1.11 -9.67 -4.71
N ALA A 139 1.98 -10.47 -5.33
CA ALA A 139 2.71 -10.06 -6.53
C ALA A 139 1.76 -9.69 -7.70
N ASN A 140 0.62 -10.38 -7.82
CA ASN A 140 -0.41 -10.07 -8.80
C ASN A 140 -1.11 -8.74 -8.45
N PHE A 141 -1.47 -8.54 -7.18
CA PHE A 141 -2.05 -7.27 -6.72
C PHE A 141 -1.13 -6.08 -7.02
N ILE A 142 0.14 -6.16 -6.60
CA ILE A 142 1.09 -5.07 -6.80
C ILE A 142 1.27 -4.76 -8.30
N SER A 143 1.36 -5.77 -9.16
CA SER A 143 1.57 -5.55 -10.60
C SER A 143 0.35 -4.91 -11.29
N ASN A 144 -0.85 -5.20 -10.80
CA ASN A 144 -2.10 -4.67 -11.34
C ASN A 144 -2.47 -3.30 -10.76
N TYR A 145 -2.18 -3.02 -9.49
CA TYR A 145 -2.73 -1.85 -8.80
C TYR A 145 -1.69 -0.79 -8.40
N PHE A 146 -0.40 -1.13 -8.27
CA PHE A 146 0.62 -0.12 -7.98
C PHE A 146 1.14 0.53 -9.27
N PHE A 147 1.34 1.85 -9.24
CA PHE A 147 1.95 2.58 -10.35
C PHE A 147 3.42 2.18 -10.55
N ASN A 148 4.15 2.02 -9.45
CA ASN A 148 5.52 1.53 -9.42
C ASN A 148 5.87 1.04 -8.00
N LYS A 149 7.10 0.56 -7.84
CA LYS A 149 7.67 0.11 -6.55
C LYS A 149 8.99 0.82 -6.27
N SER A 150 9.17 2.03 -6.78
CA SER A 150 10.46 2.74 -6.73
C SER A 150 10.92 3.03 -5.30
N PHE A 151 10.00 3.02 -4.33
CA PHE A 151 10.29 3.14 -2.90
C PHE A 151 11.01 1.91 -2.30
N LEU A 152 11.10 0.79 -3.03
CA LEU A 152 11.88 -0.40 -2.63
C LEU A 152 13.36 -0.29 -2.96
N VAL A 153 13.77 0.77 -3.66
CA VAL A 153 15.17 0.97 -4.06
C VAL A 153 16.04 1.20 -2.83
N ASP A 154 17.23 0.59 -2.86
CA ASP A 154 18.23 0.77 -1.82
C ASP A 154 18.67 2.26 -1.71
N PRO A 155 18.77 2.83 -0.49
CA PRO A 155 19.11 4.25 -0.32
C PRO A 155 20.48 4.62 -0.86
N ASP A 156 21.49 3.76 -0.68
CA ASP A 156 22.85 4.05 -1.15
C ASP A 156 22.89 4.04 -2.67
N HIS A 157 22.23 3.07 -3.30
CA HIS A 157 22.04 3.06 -4.74
C HIS A 157 21.32 4.32 -5.21
N PHE A 158 20.17 4.67 -4.63
CA PHE A 158 19.40 5.85 -5.01
C PHE A 158 20.22 7.14 -4.89
N ASN A 159 20.98 7.29 -3.81
CA ASN A 159 21.77 8.48 -3.53
C ASN A 159 23.01 8.59 -4.43
N SER A 160 23.54 7.47 -4.92
CA SER A 160 24.66 7.44 -5.87
C SER A 160 24.31 7.95 -7.27
N LEU A 161 23.04 7.92 -7.66
CA LEU A 161 22.59 8.27 -9.01
C LEU A 161 22.54 9.79 -9.22
N LEU A 162 22.99 10.24 -10.40
CA LEU A 162 22.77 11.61 -10.84
C LEU A 162 21.30 11.81 -11.24
N ARG A 163 20.83 13.06 -11.23
CA ARG A 163 19.45 13.41 -11.61
C ARG A 163 19.03 12.80 -12.96
N LYS A 164 19.86 12.93 -13.99
CA LYS A 164 19.60 12.37 -15.32
C LYS A 164 19.37 10.84 -15.31
N ASP A 165 20.02 10.13 -14.40
CA ASP A 165 19.91 8.68 -14.30
C ASP A 165 18.66 8.29 -13.53
N LYS A 166 18.29 9.07 -12.50
CA LYS A 166 16.99 8.95 -11.81
C LYS A 166 15.81 9.17 -12.76
N ASP A 167 15.88 10.22 -13.59
CA ASP A 167 14.85 10.52 -14.58
C ASP A 167 14.70 9.36 -15.58
N ARG A 168 15.83 8.81 -16.06
CA ARG A 168 15.85 7.65 -16.98
C ARG A 168 15.26 6.38 -16.36
N LEU A 169 15.40 6.19 -15.05
CA LEU A 169 14.90 5.03 -14.31
C LEU A 169 13.45 5.21 -13.83
N GLY A 170 12.82 6.36 -14.08
CA GLY A 170 11.46 6.64 -13.61
C GLY A 170 11.38 6.89 -12.10
N TYR A 171 12.41 7.48 -11.52
CA TYR A 171 12.49 7.87 -10.11
C TYR A 171 12.01 9.31 -9.89
N ASP A 172 10.90 9.67 -10.52
CA ASP A 172 10.30 11.01 -10.55
C ASP A 172 9.06 11.13 -9.63
N CYS A 173 8.78 10.11 -8.83
CA CYS A 173 7.60 10.04 -8.00
C CYS A 173 7.63 11.07 -6.86
N PRO A 174 6.47 11.70 -6.53
CA PRO A 174 6.40 12.68 -5.44
C PRO A 174 6.85 12.07 -4.10
N HIS A 175 7.76 12.79 -3.43
CA HIS A 175 8.31 12.45 -2.11
C HIS A 175 9.15 11.15 -2.06
N LEU A 176 9.53 10.59 -3.20
CA LEU A 176 10.29 9.33 -3.27
C LEU A 176 11.62 9.37 -2.49
N PHE A 177 12.35 10.49 -2.57
CA PHE A 177 13.60 10.66 -1.83
C PHE A 177 13.39 10.54 -0.31
N GLY A 178 12.33 11.16 0.21
CA GLY A 178 12.01 11.12 1.64
C GLY A 178 11.68 9.71 2.11
N VAL A 179 10.87 8.99 1.34
CA VAL A 179 10.52 7.60 1.64
C VAL A 179 11.75 6.69 1.64
N ILE A 180 12.58 6.75 0.59
CA ILE A 180 13.76 5.89 0.46
C ILE A 180 14.74 6.13 1.63
N ASN A 181 14.94 7.40 2.01
CA ASN A 181 15.87 7.79 3.06
C ASN A 181 15.25 7.79 4.47
N GLY A 182 14.01 7.33 4.64
CA GLY A 182 13.36 7.26 5.95
C GLY A 182 13.12 8.62 6.61
N LEU A 183 12.86 9.67 5.83
CA LEU A 183 12.51 10.98 6.37
C LEU A 183 11.06 10.95 6.88
N SER A 184 10.83 11.53 8.06
CA SER A 184 9.47 11.71 8.56
C SER A 184 8.73 12.74 7.70
N PRO A 185 7.55 12.40 7.15
CA PRO A 185 6.79 13.34 6.36
C PRO A 185 6.20 14.46 7.23
N THR A 186 6.03 15.62 6.60
CA THR A 186 5.15 16.70 7.07
C THR A 186 3.68 16.35 6.81
N ARG A 187 2.75 17.12 7.39
CA ARG A 187 1.31 16.92 7.18
C ARG A 187 0.92 17.16 5.73
N GLU A 188 1.53 18.17 5.11
CA GLU A 188 1.31 18.58 3.74
C GLU A 188 1.80 17.51 2.77
N GLU A 189 2.93 16.86 3.07
CA GLU A 189 3.47 15.78 2.24
C GLU A 189 2.60 14.53 2.25
N ILE A 190 1.92 14.19 3.34
CA ILE A 190 0.99 13.04 3.40
C ILE A 190 -0.47 13.42 3.12
N ALA A 191 -0.76 14.68 2.81
CA ALA A 191 -2.09 15.05 2.37
C ALA A 191 -2.42 14.38 1.02
N LEU A 192 -3.61 13.79 0.92
CA LEU A 192 -4.13 13.31 -0.35
C LEU A 192 -4.44 14.49 -1.27
N LYS A 193 -4.13 14.35 -2.56
CA LYS A 193 -4.43 15.38 -3.56
C LYS A 193 -5.69 14.98 -4.32
N GLU A 194 -6.73 15.81 -4.26
CA GLU A 194 -7.95 15.58 -5.03
C GLU A 194 -7.67 15.57 -6.54
N SER A 195 -8.29 14.64 -7.25
CA SER A 195 -8.37 14.62 -8.70
C SER A 195 -9.56 15.45 -9.13
N GLN A 196 -9.36 16.36 -10.08
CA GLN A 196 -10.45 17.17 -10.63
C GLN A 196 -11.34 16.36 -11.59
N ASP A 197 -10.78 15.31 -12.18
CA ASP A 197 -11.44 14.48 -13.19
C ASP A 197 -11.46 13.00 -12.79
N TYR A 198 -12.22 12.20 -13.55
CA TYR A 198 -12.19 10.75 -13.44
C TYR A 198 -10.79 10.22 -13.81
N PRO A 199 -10.08 9.53 -12.89
CA PRO A 199 -8.65 9.27 -13.04
C PRO A 199 -8.32 8.04 -13.90
N TYR A 200 -9.33 7.31 -14.37
CA TYR A 200 -9.15 6.12 -15.19
C TYR A 200 -9.55 6.38 -16.64
N THR A 201 -8.77 5.87 -17.57
CA THR A 201 -9.08 5.96 -19.01
C THR A 201 -10.36 5.16 -19.30
N ILE A 202 -11.41 5.84 -19.73
CA ILE A 202 -12.60 5.19 -20.31
C ILE A 202 -12.25 4.89 -21.76
N PHE A 203 -11.87 3.65 -22.08
CA PHE A 203 -11.84 3.24 -23.47
C PHE A 203 -13.30 3.12 -23.93
N VAL A 204 -13.78 4.14 -24.65
CA VAL A 204 -15.07 4.14 -25.37
C VAL A 204 -14.88 3.47 -26.72
#